data_AF-A0A956EJ81-F1
#
_entry.id   AF-A0A956EJ81-F1
#
_cell.length_a   1.000
_cell.length_b   1.000
_cell.length_c   1.000
_cell.angle_alpha   90.00
_cell.angle_beta   90.00
_cell.angle_gamma   90.00
#
_symmetry.space_group_name_H-M   'P 1'
#
loop_
_entity.id
_entity.type
_entity.pdbx_description
1 polymer ?
#
loop_
_entity_poly.entity_id
_entity_poly.type
_entity_poly.pdbx_seq_one_letter_code
_entity_poly.pdbx_strand_id
1 'polypeptide(L)'
;MDRARTRKIITLALPVVGGMISQNILNLVDTAMVGTLGAASLAAVGMASFATFMSQAFIMALGAGVQAMAARRLGEGRRDEMAVPLNGGLLLALCLGVPVAVLM
;
A
#
# COMPACT_ATOMS: atom_id res chain seq x y z
N MET A 1 -30.10 -10.69 11.48
CA MET A 1 -28.64 -10.43 11.58
C MET A 1 -28.31 -10.19 13.05
N ASP A 2 -27.53 -11.08 13.67
CA ASP A 2 -27.31 -11.10 15.12
C ASP A 2 -26.66 -9.81 15.65
N ARG A 3 -27.34 -9.09 16.55
CA ARG A 3 -26.85 -7.85 17.21
C ARG A 3 -25.44 -8.00 17.80
N ALA A 4 -25.08 -9.21 18.25
CA ALA A 4 -23.76 -9.52 18.79
C ALA A 4 -22.64 -9.46 17.72
N ARG A 5 -22.91 -9.86 16.47
CA ARG A 5 -21.94 -9.75 15.37
C ARG A 5 -21.74 -8.29 14.97
N THR A 6 -22.80 -7.51 14.85
CA THR A 6 -22.71 -6.08 14.50
C THR A 6 -21.91 -5.30 15.52
N ARG A 7 -22.10 -5.55 16.83
CA ARG A 7 -21.31 -4.90 17.88
C ARG A 7 -19.82 -5.22 17.76
N LYS A 8 -19.46 -6.48 17.50
CA LYS A 8 -18.07 -6.92 17.35
C LYS A 8 -17.41 -6.33 16.09
N ILE A 9 -18.17 -6.24 14.99
CA ILE A 9 -17.73 -5.58 13.76
C ILE A 9 -17.47 -4.10 14.03
N ILE A 10 -18.38 -3.38 14.70
CA ILE A 10 -18.21 -1.95 14.99
C ILE A 10 -17.02 -1.71 15.92
N THR A 11 -16.80 -2.53 16.96
CA THR A 11 -15.65 -2.37 17.87
C THR A 11 -14.30 -2.55 17.16
N LEU A 12 -14.23 -3.40 16.14
CA LEU A 12 -13.02 -3.58 15.31
C LEU A 12 -12.91 -2.53 14.19
N ALA A 13 -14.03 -2.13 13.60
CA ALA A 13 -14.06 -1.16 12.51
C ALA A 13 -13.75 0.26 12.99
N LEU A 14 -14.18 0.64 14.20
CA LEU A 14 -13.98 1.99 14.73
C LEU A 14 -12.50 2.41 14.79
N PRO A 15 -11.56 1.62 15.35
CA PRO A 15 -10.14 1.97 15.33
C PRO A 15 -9.53 1.96 13.92
N VAL A 16 -9.96 1.05 13.04
CA VAL A 16 -9.47 0.99 11.65
C VAL A 16 -9.90 2.24 10.87
N VAL A 17 -11.16 2.64 11.00
CA VAL A 17 -11.69 3.86 10.38
C VAL A 17 -10.97 5.09 10.94
N GLY A 18 -10.74 5.16 12.25
CA GLY A 18 -9.95 6.24 12.88
C GLY A 18 -8.52 6.31 12.33
N GLY A 19 -7.86 5.18 12.15
CA GLY A 19 -6.54 5.09 11.53
C GLY A 19 -6.53 5.57 10.08
N MET A 20 -7.49 5.12 9.27
CA MET A 20 -7.62 5.52 7.87
C MET A 20 -7.94 7.01 7.72
N ILE A 21 -8.76 7.59 8.60
CA ILE A 21 -9.05 9.03 8.61
C ILE A 21 -7.78 9.81 8.94
N SER A 22 -7.03 9.40 9.97
CA SER A 22 -5.76 10.03 10.35
C SER A 22 -4.76 9.99 9.19
N GLN A 23 -4.65 8.85 8.51
CA GLN A 23 -3.77 8.69 7.36
C GLN A 23 -4.17 9.60 6.18
N ASN A 24 -5.47 9.76 5.91
CA ASN A 24 -5.94 10.70 4.87
C ASN A 24 -5.65 12.16 5.24
N ILE A 25 -5.83 12.54 6.50
CA ILE A 25 -5.51 13.89 6.97
C ILE A 25 -4.03 14.18 6.78
N LEU A 26 -3.15 13.24 7.14
CA LEU A 26 -1.70 13.40 6.95
C LEU A 26 -1.35 13.63 5.47
N ASN A 27 -1.89 12.81 4.56
CA ASN A 27 -1.67 13.00 3.12
C ASN A 27 -2.11 14.38 2.63
N LEU A 28 -3.25 14.89 3.13
CA LEU A 28 -3.76 16.21 2.76
C LEU A 28 -2.88 17.34 3.31
N VAL A 29 -2.42 17.22 4.55
CA VAL A 29 -1.53 18.19 5.20
C VAL A 29 -0.17 18.22 4.51
N ASP A 30 0.41 17.06 4.21
CA ASP A 30 1.67 16.94 3.48
C ASP A 30 1.54 17.64 2.12
N THR A 31 0.48 17.33 1.36
CA THR A 31 0.20 17.97 0.06
C THR A 31 0.05 19.48 0.19
N ALA A 32 -0.67 19.96 1.22
CA ALA A 32 -0.85 21.39 1.46
C ALA A 32 0.47 22.09 1.83
N MET A 33 1.31 21.45 2.65
CA MET A 33 2.64 21.94 3.00
C MET A 33 3.50 22.12 1.74
N VAL A 34 3.58 21.11 0.87
CA VAL A 34 4.38 21.23 -0.36
C VAL A 34 3.78 22.20 -1.38
N GLY A 35 2.47 22.45 -1.32
CA GLY A 35 1.76 23.40 -2.19
C GLY A 35 2.04 24.88 -1.88
N THR A 36 2.48 25.23 -0.67
CA THR A 36 2.65 26.65 -0.24
C THR A 36 3.96 27.32 -0.68
N LEU A 37 4.88 26.60 -1.34
CA LEU A 37 6.23 27.09 -1.62
C LEU A 37 6.34 28.00 -2.89
N GLY A 38 5.27 28.18 -3.68
CA GLY A 38 5.25 29.02 -4.91
C GLY A 38 5.08 28.25 -6.25
N ALA A 39 5.01 28.97 -7.38
CA ALA A 39 4.72 28.36 -8.70
C ALA A 39 5.78 27.37 -9.20
N ALA A 40 7.06 27.64 -8.92
CA ALA A 40 8.17 26.74 -9.27
C ALA A 40 8.13 25.43 -8.44
N SER A 41 7.80 25.52 -7.16
CA SER A 41 7.59 24.36 -6.30
C SER A 41 6.31 23.61 -6.62
N LEU A 42 5.24 24.27 -7.07
CA LEU A 42 4.02 23.58 -7.52
C LEU A 42 4.30 22.72 -8.76
N ALA A 43 5.10 23.24 -9.70
CA ALA A 43 5.56 22.48 -10.86
C ALA A 43 6.49 21.32 -10.46
N ALA A 44 7.39 21.53 -9.48
CA ALA A 44 8.23 20.48 -8.92
C ALA A 44 7.42 19.39 -8.20
N VAL A 45 6.38 19.77 -7.45
CA VAL A 45 5.46 18.84 -6.75
C VAL A 45 4.62 18.05 -7.73
N GLY A 46 4.22 18.65 -8.87
CA GLY A 46 3.54 17.94 -9.95
C GLY A 46 4.41 16.84 -10.57
N MET A 47 5.68 17.14 -10.87
CA MET A 47 6.63 16.13 -11.36
C MET A 47 6.94 15.08 -10.30
N ALA A 48 7.13 15.48 -9.04
CA ALA A 48 7.35 14.56 -7.93
C ALA A 48 6.13 13.65 -7.68
N SER A 49 4.91 14.17 -7.81
CA SER A 49 3.67 13.39 -7.71
C SER A 49 3.57 12.36 -8.82
N PHE A 50 3.97 12.70 -10.04
CA PHE A 50 3.98 11.75 -11.16
C PHE A 50 4.98 10.61 -10.92
N ALA A 51 6.19 10.93 -10.44
CA ALA A 51 7.20 9.94 -10.06
C ALA A 51 6.73 9.05 -8.90
N THR A 52 6.11 9.66 -7.88
CA THR A 52 5.53 8.96 -6.72
C THR A 52 4.41 8.02 -7.14
N PHE A 53 3.52 8.46 -8.03
CA PHE A 53 2.42 7.64 -8.55
C PHE A 53 2.96 6.43 -9.33
N MET A 54 3.96 6.63 -10.18
CA MET A 54 4.62 5.53 -10.92
C MET A 54 5.23 4.49 -9.96
N SER A 55 5.93 4.94 -8.93
CA SER A 55 6.51 4.08 -7.90
C SER A 55 5.43 3.31 -7.12
N GLN A 56 4.37 4.01 -6.71
CA GLN A 56 3.26 3.43 -5.97
C GLN A 56 2.50 2.38 -6.80
N ALA A 57 2.28 2.65 -8.09
CA ALA A 57 1.68 1.71 -9.03
C ALA A 57 2.52 0.45 -9.18
N PHE A 58 3.85 0.59 -9.24
CA PHE A 58 4.77 -0.54 -9.34
C PHE A 58 4.75 -1.41 -8.07
N ILE A 59 4.78 -0.80 -6.88
CA ILE A 59 4.66 -1.50 -5.60
C ILE A 59 3.30 -2.21 -5.48
N MET A 60 2.21 -1.54 -5.86
CA MET A 60 0.87 -2.16 -5.88
C MET A 60 0.80 -3.35 -6.83
N ALA A 61 1.39 -3.24 -8.03
CA ALA A 61 1.41 -4.32 -9.01
C ALA A 61 2.16 -5.55 -8.48
N LEU A 62 3.31 -5.34 -7.83
CA LEU A 62 4.05 -6.42 -7.18
C LEU A 62 3.24 -7.04 -6.03
N GLY A 63 2.65 -6.22 -5.16
CA GLY A 63 1.81 -6.69 -4.07
C GLY A 63 0.63 -7.53 -4.55
N ALA A 64 -0.09 -7.06 -5.58
CA ALA A 64 -1.19 -7.79 -6.20
C ALA A 64 -0.72 -9.11 -6.83
N GLY A 65 0.44 -9.12 -7.50
CA GLY A 65 1.02 -10.34 -8.07
C GLY A 65 1.39 -11.39 -7.02
N VAL A 66 2.02 -10.97 -5.92
CA VAL A 66 2.38 -11.87 -4.81
C VAL A 66 1.11 -12.37 -4.09
N GLN A 67 0.12 -11.51 -3.86
CA GLN A 67 -1.16 -11.90 -3.28
C GLN A 67 -1.91 -12.91 -4.17
N ALA A 68 -1.94 -12.71 -5.49
CA ALA A 68 -2.56 -13.65 -6.41
C ALA A 68 -1.87 -15.02 -6.40
N MET A 69 -0.54 -15.05 -6.38
CA MET A 69 0.24 -16.28 -6.29
C MET A 69 0.03 -17.00 -4.95
N ALA A 70 0.00 -16.26 -3.84
CA ALA A 70 -0.28 -16.81 -2.51
C ALA A 70 -1.71 -17.36 -2.40
N ALA A 71 -2.70 -16.63 -2.93
CA ALA A 71 -4.10 -17.06 -2.95
C ALA A 71 -4.28 -18.34 -3.78
N ARG A 72 -3.57 -18.47 -4.89
CA ARG A 72 -3.62 -19.67 -5.74
C ARG A 72 -3.07 -20.91 -5.03
N ARG A 73 -1.93 -20.80 -4.34
CA ARG A 73 -1.36 -21.92 -3.55
C ARG A 73 -2.19 -22.25 -2.31
N LEU A 74 -2.82 -21.25 -1.68
CA LEU A 74 -3.77 -21.47 -0.60
C LEU A 74 -5.00 -22.27 -1.09
N GLY A 75 -5.49 -21.98 -2.30
CA GLY A 75 -6.59 -22.71 -2.94
C GLY A 75 -6.26 -24.16 -3.30
N GLU A 76 -4.98 -24.48 -3.52
CA GLU A 76 -4.50 -25.84 -3.81
C GLU A 76 -4.28 -26.70 -2.54
N GLY A 77 -4.57 -26.18 -1.35
CA GLY A 77 -4.49 -26.94 -0.08
C GLY A 77 -3.05 -27.21 0.43
N ARG A 78 -2.03 -26.79 -0.32
CA ARG A 78 -0.60 -26.94 0.00
C ARG A 78 -0.09 -25.81 0.90
N ARG A 79 -0.57 -25.76 2.15
CA ARG A 79 -0.20 -24.73 3.13
C ARG A 79 1.30 -24.69 3.46
N ASP A 80 2.01 -25.83 3.43
CA ASP A 80 3.46 -25.88 3.63
C ASP A 80 4.27 -25.23 2.49
N GLU A 81 3.76 -25.27 1.26
CA GLU A 81 4.41 -24.65 0.10
C GLU A 81 4.04 -23.17 -0.09
N MET A 82 3.20 -22.59 0.78
CA MET A 82 2.85 -21.16 0.75
C MET A 82 4.04 -20.25 1.06
N ALA A 83 5.05 -20.75 1.76
CA ALA A 83 6.25 -19.97 2.10
C ALA A 83 7.13 -19.73 0.86
N VAL A 84 7.16 -20.63 -0.12
CA VAL A 84 8.03 -20.53 -1.30
C VAL A 84 7.67 -19.37 -2.24
N PRO A 85 6.41 -19.16 -2.68
CA PRO A 85 6.05 -18.02 -3.52
C PRO A 85 6.00 -16.73 -2.72
N LEU A 86 5.75 -16.80 -1.41
CA LEU A 86 5.81 -15.64 -0.53
C LEU A 86 7.25 -15.16 -0.40
N ASN A 87 8.20 -16.07 -0.17
CA ASN A 87 9.62 -15.75 -0.05
C ASN A 87 10.18 -15.30 -1.41
N GLY A 88 9.82 -15.96 -2.51
CA GLY A 88 10.17 -15.52 -3.86
C GLY A 88 9.56 -14.17 -4.25
N GLY A 89 8.32 -13.92 -3.84
CA GLY A 89 7.63 -12.64 -3.99
C GLY A 89 8.27 -11.52 -3.16
N LEU A 90 8.67 -11.82 -1.92
CA LEU A 90 9.43 -10.91 -1.06
C LEU A 90 10.81 -10.58 -1.66
N LEU A 91 11.49 -11.58 -2.22
CA LEU A 91 12.81 -11.42 -2.83
C LEU A 91 12.72 -10.60 -4.13
N LEU A 92 11.70 -10.83 -4.95
CA LEU A 92 11.39 -9.99 -6.12
C LEU A 92 10.98 -8.57 -5.71
N ALA A 93 10.18 -8.43 -4.66
CA ALA A 93 9.80 -7.13 -4.13
C ALA A 93 11.00 -6.36 -3.56
N LEU A 94 11.96 -7.04 -2.92
CA LEU A 94 13.21 -6.43 -2.47
C LEU A 94 14.10 -6.04 -3.66
N CYS A 95 14.32 -6.97 -4.59
CA CYS A 95 15.19 -6.74 -5.75
C CYS A 95 14.68 -5.65 -6.68
N LEU A 96 13.36 -5.50 -6.84
CA LEU A 96 12.77 -4.48 -7.70
C LEU A 96 12.41 -3.21 -6.94
N GLY A 97 12.02 -3.32 -5.66
CA GLY A 97 11.63 -2.18 -4.82
C GLY A 97 12.81 -1.36 -4.31
N VAL A 98 13.92 -2.00 -3.91
CA VAL A 98 15.11 -1.29 -3.38
C VAL A 98 15.75 -0.36 -4.43
N PRO A 99 15.97 -0.78 -5.70
CA PRO A 99 16.53 0.12 -6.70
C PRO A 99 15.61 1.29 -7.02
N VAL A 100 14.30 1.06 -7.10
CA VAL A 100 13.30 2.10 -7.36
C VAL A 100 13.26 3.11 -6.20
N ALA A 101 13.38 2.64 -4.96
CA ALA A 101 13.43 3.50 -3.77
C ALA A 101 14.74 4.29 -3.64
N VAL A 102 15.87 3.78 -4.15
CA VAL A 102 17.17 4.46 -4.14
C VAL A 102 17.30 5.48 -5.29
N LEU A 103 16.60 5.25 -6.40
CA LEU A 103 16.63 6.13 -7.57
C LEU A 103 15.72 7.36 -7.43
N MET A 104 14.64 7.27 -6.63
CA MET A 104 13.79 8.41 -6.25
C MET A 104 14.43 9.24 -5.15
#